data_AF-A0A7C9EIF3-F1
#
_entry.id   AF-A0A7C9EIF3-F1
#
_cell.length_a   1.000
_cell.length_b   1.000
_cell.length_c   1.000
_cell.angle_alpha   90.00
_cell.angle_beta   90.00
_cell.angle_gamma   90.00
#
_symmetry.space_group_name_H-M   'P 1'
#
loop_
_entity.id
_entity.type
_entity.pdbx_description
1 polymer ?
#
loop_
_entity_poly.entity_id
_entity_poly.type
_entity_poly.pdbx_seq_one_letter_code
_entity_poly.pdbx_strand_id
1 'polypeptide(L)'
;MMRRNPNCFRKSKEKIKKSLNFLMKELGYEPKYVITNSFLLTCSLEGRLVPRHRTLMVLKEKGFVRQSYAFISAVTLTESKFLNKFVLPFKEARQFYAKQIGIPAGC
;
A
#
# COMPACT_ATOMS: atom_id res chain seq x y z
N MET A 1 6.26 3.89 -17.76
CA MET A 1 6.02 4.59 -16.48
C MET A 1 5.44 5.99 -16.68
N MET A 2 6.16 6.95 -17.28
CA MET A 2 5.69 8.34 -17.45
C MET A 2 4.52 8.49 -18.44
N ARG A 3 4.54 7.75 -19.56
CA ARG A 3 3.45 7.75 -20.56
C ARG A 3 2.13 7.14 -20.06
N ARG A 4 2.18 6.27 -19.04
CA ARG A 4 0.99 5.53 -18.55
C ARG A 4 0.28 6.20 -17.38
N ASN A 5 0.96 7.07 -16.63
CA ASN A 5 0.33 7.80 -15.54
C ASN A 5 1.00 9.18 -15.36
N PRO A 6 0.45 10.24 -15.98
CA PRO A 6 1.03 11.58 -15.90
C PRO A 6 1.05 12.13 -14.46
N ASN A 7 0.22 11.60 -13.55
CA ASN A 7 0.21 12.01 -12.15
C ASN A 7 1.52 11.72 -11.40
N CYS A 8 2.39 10.88 -11.94
CA CYS A 8 3.74 10.69 -11.41
C CYS A 8 4.53 12.02 -11.41
N PHE A 9 4.31 12.92 -12.38
CA PHE A 9 4.98 14.22 -12.45
C PHE A 9 4.55 15.19 -11.35
N ARG A 10 3.36 15.01 -10.77
CA ARG A 10 2.87 15.83 -9.66
C ARG A 10 3.63 15.56 -8.34
N LYS A 11 4.40 14.46 -8.27
CA LYS A 11 5.20 14.11 -7.09
C LYS A 11 6.63 14.65 -7.27
N SER A 12 7.22 15.15 -6.19
CA SER A 12 8.64 15.50 -6.21
C SER A 12 9.50 14.26 -6.51
N LYS A 13 10.64 14.47 -7.17
CA LYS A 13 11.61 13.40 -7.48
C LYS A 13 11.99 12.62 -6.21
N GLU A 14 12.14 13.30 -5.08
CA GLU A 14 12.40 12.67 -3.79
C GLU A 14 11.29 11.72 -3.34
N LYS A 15 10.01 12.10 -3.45
CA LYS A 15 8.88 11.23 -3.09
C LYS A 15 8.84 9.99 -3.97
N ILE A 16 9.11 10.13 -5.27
CA ILE A 16 9.19 8.98 -6.19
C ILE A 16 10.36 8.07 -5.79
N LYS A 17 11.54 8.64 -5.49
CA LYS A 17 12.72 7.87 -5.07
C LYS A 17 12.46 7.11 -3.76
N LYS A 18 11.81 7.73 -2.78
CA LYS A 18 11.41 7.07 -1.52
C LYS A 18 10.44 5.91 -1.79
N SER A 19 9.41 6.11 -2.62
CA SER A 19 8.48 5.04 -2.99
C SER A 19 9.16 3.91 -3.74
N LEU A 20 10.06 4.20 -4.68
CA LEU A 20 10.87 3.19 -5.37
C LEU A 20 11.73 2.40 -4.40
N ASN A 21 12.40 3.10 -3.47
CA ASN A 21 13.25 2.46 -2.46
C ASN A 21 12.42 1.49 -1.60
N PHE A 22 11.24 1.89 -1.15
CA PHE A 22 10.34 1.02 -0.40
C PHE A 22 9.90 -0.21 -1.22
N LEU A 23 9.38 -0.01 -2.44
CA LEU A 23 8.89 -1.09 -3.28
C LEU A 23 9.99 -2.09 -3.69
N MET A 24 11.18 -1.59 -3.99
CA MET A 24 12.27 -2.45 -4.49
C MET A 24 13.12 -3.02 -3.36
N LYS A 25 13.51 -2.22 -2.36
CA LYS A 25 14.41 -2.68 -1.30
C LYS A 25 13.67 -3.35 -0.16
N GLU A 26 12.52 -2.82 0.27
CA GLU A 26 11.76 -3.45 1.37
C GLU A 26 10.85 -4.56 0.88
N LEU A 27 10.16 -4.37 -0.26
CA LEU A 27 9.21 -5.37 -0.77
C LEU A 27 9.83 -6.34 -1.80
N GLY A 28 11.08 -6.10 -2.22
CA GLY A 28 11.76 -6.96 -3.18
C GLY A 28 11.16 -6.96 -4.59
N TYR A 29 10.35 -5.96 -4.96
CA TYR A 29 9.76 -5.92 -6.30
C TYR A 29 10.78 -5.61 -7.37
N GLU A 30 10.71 -6.37 -8.47
CA GLU A 30 11.54 -6.11 -9.65
C GLU A 30 11.19 -4.77 -10.30
N PRO A 31 12.17 -4.06 -10.89
CA PRO A 31 11.92 -2.80 -11.61
C PRO A 31 10.81 -2.93 -12.65
N LYS A 32 10.78 -4.05 -13.40
CA LYS A 32 9.77 -4.31 -14.44
C LYS A 32 8.36 -4.37 -13.85
N TYR A 33 8.19 -4.98 -12.68
CA TYR A 33 6.92 -5.03 -11.98
C TYR A 33 6.48 -3.62 -11.57
N VAL A 34 7.37 -2.82 -10.99
CA VAL A 34 7.05 -1.45 -10.56
C VAL A 34 6.72 -0.53 -11.75
N ILE A 35 7.45 -0.65 -12.87
CA ILE A 35 7.21 0.12 -14.10
C ILE A 35 5.84 -0.21 -14.70
N THR A 36 5.47 -1.50 -14.69
CA THR A 36 4.17 -1.97 -15.18
C THR A 36 3.03 -1.48 -14.29
N ASN A 37 3.30 -1.40 -12.98
CA ASN A 37 2.37 -0.97 -11.95
C ASN A 37 2.64 0.46 -11.47
N SER A 38 2.82 1.40 -12.41
CA SER A 38 3.16 2.79 -12.10
C SER A 38 2.16 3.51 -11.19
N PHE A 39 0.95 2.96 -11.01
CA PHE A 39 -0.02 3.40 -10.00
C PHE A 39 0.57 3.39 -8.58
N LEU A 40 1.40 2.40 -8.23
CA LEU A 40 2.03 2.31 -6.92
C LEU A 40 2.87 3.56 -6.62
N LEU A 41 3.52 4.13 -7.65
CA LEU A 41 4.34 5.33 -7.52
C LEU A 41 3.51 6.63 -7.39
N THR A 42 2.22 6.59 -7.75
CA THR A 42 1.32 7.73 -7.57
C THR A 42 0.68 7.80 -6.19
N CYS A 43 0.65 6.67 -5.47
CA CYS A 43 0.11 6.59 -4.12
C CYS A 43 1.02 7.33 -3.11
N SER A 44 0.44 7.78 -1.99
CA SER A 44 1.23 8.27 -0.85
C SER A 44 1.97 7.10 -0.20
N LEU A 45 3.28 7.27 0.01
CA LEU A 45 4.09 6.26 0.68
C LEU A 45 3.59 6.05 2.12
N GLU A 46 3.62 7.12 2.92
CA GLU A 46 3.24 7.09 4.33
C GLU A 46 1.73 6.95 4.54
N GLY A 47 0.91 7.51 3.64
CA GLY A 47 -0.54 7.50 3.79
C GLY A 47 -1.26 6.27 3.21
N ARG A 48 -0.63 5.52 2.29
CA ARG A 48 -1.30 4.39 1.63
C ARG A 48 -0.43 3.14 1.47
N LEU A 49 0.80 3.27 1.00
CA LEU A 49 1.65 2.09 0.74
C LEU A 49 2.08 1.41 2.04
N VAL A 50 2.70 2.16 2.96
CA VAL A 50 3.22 1.64 4.22
C VAL A 50 2.12 1.09 5.13
N PRO A 51 1.01 1.81 5.41
CA PRO A 51 -0.03 1.32 6.32
C PRO A 51 -0.67 0.04 5.80
N ARG A 52 -0.98 -0.01 4.50
CA ARG A 52 -1.60 -1.20 3.89
C ARG A 52 -0.63 -2.38 3.81
N HIS A 53 0.65 -2.13 3.54
CA HIS A 53 1.66 -3.18 3.53
C HIS A 53 1.80 -3.82 4.91
N ARG A 54 1.97 -2.99 5.95
CA ARG A 54 2.14 -3.46 7.33
C ARG A 54 0.89 -4.19 7.84
N THR A 55 -0.30 -3.67 7.55
CA THR A 55 -1.56 -4.37 7.86
C THR A 55 -1.59 -5.75 7.21
N LEU A 56 -1.25 -5.84 5.92
CA LEU A 56 -1.18 -7.13 5.23
C LEU A 56 -0.13 -8.06 5.82
N MET A 57 1.03 -7.55 6.26
CA MET A 57 2.03 -8.38 6.94
C MET A 57 1.46 -9.01 8.21
N VAL A 58 0.84 -8.21 9.08
CA VAL A 58 0.22 -8.71 10.32
C VAL A 58 -0.82 -9.79 10.00
N LEU A 59 -1.65 -9.57 8.98
CA LEU A 59 -2.65 -10.57 8.56
C LEU A 59 -2.02 -11.84 7.97
N LYS A 60 -0.91 -11.73 7.24
CA LYS A 60 -0.17 -12.87 6.70
C LYS A 60 0.50 -13.69 7.80
N GLU A 61 1.12 -13.03 8.77
CA GLU A 61 1.73 -13.67 9.94
C GLU A 61 0.70 -14.43 10.78
N LYS A 62 -0.52 -13.92 10.87
CA LYS A 62 -1.65 -14.57 11.55
C LYS A 62 -2.39 -15.61 10.70
N GLY A 63 -2.02 -15.79 9.43
CA GLY A 63 -2.65 -16.74 8.52
C GLY A 63 -4.03 -16.31 7.99
N PHE A 64 -4.45 -15.07 8.21
CA PHE A 64 -5.74 -14.54 7.76
C PHE A 64 -5.79 -14.21 6.26
N VAL A 65 -4.63 -14.01 5.63
CA VAL A 65 -4.51 -13.71 4.20
C VAL A 65 -3.47 -14.64 3.59
N ARG A 66 -3.75 -15.14 2.37
CA ARG A 66 -2.81 -15.96 1.61
C ARG A 66 -1.48 -15.23 1.44
N GLN A 67 -0.37 -15.94 1.61
CA GLN A 67 0.97 -15.38 1.40
C GLN A 67 1.14 -14.81 -0.01
N SER A 68 0.54 -15.47 -1.01
CA SER A 68 0.50 -15.06 -2.42
C SER A 68 -0.47 -13.91 -2.73
N TYR A 69 -1.18 -13.35 -1.73
CA TYR A 69 -2.08 -12.23 -1.97
C TYR A 69 -1.30 -11.02 -2.50
N ALA A 70 -1.71 -10.54 -3.67
CA ALA A 70 -1.03 -9.48 -4.39
C ALA A 70 -1.19 -8.14 -3.66
N PHE A 71 -0.07 -7.54 -3.26
CA PHE A 71 -0.04 -6.24 -2.58
C PHE A 71 -0.75 -5.15 -3.39
N ILE A 72 -0.53 -5.13 -4.71
CA ILE A 72 -1.17 -4.14 -5.59
C ILE A 72 -2.69 -4.18 -5.48
N SER A 73 -3.29 -5.37 -5.34
CA SER A 73 -4.73 -5.54 -5.20
C SER A 73 -5.26 -4.91 -3.91
N ALA A 74 -4.46 -4.89 -2.83
CA ALA A 74 -4.85 -4.17 -1.61
C ALA A 74 -4.66 -2.66 -1.76
N VAL A 75 -3.62 -2.20 -2.46
CA VAL A 75 -3.34 -0.77 -2.66
C VAL A 75 -4.34 -0.10 -3.60
N THR A 76 -4.90 -0.83 -4.56
CA THR A 76 -5.92 -0.31 -5.50
C THR A 76 -7.31 -0.17 -4.88
N LEU A 77 -7.59 -0.78 -3.74
CA LEU A 77 -8.89 -0.63 -3.06
C LEU A 77 -9.09 0.82 -2.59
N THR A 78 -10.35 1.27 -2.60
CA THR A 78 -10.72 2.47 -1.85
C THR A 78 -10.48 2.24 -0.36
N GLU A 79 -10.38 3.31 0.43
CA GLU A 79 -10.15 3.19 1.87
C GLU A 79 -11.26 2.37 2.55
N SER A 80 -12.53 2.70 2.30
CA SER A 80 -13.67 1.93 2.81
C SER A 80 -13.58 0.44 2.47
N LYS A 81 -13.29 0.08 1.21
CA LYS A 81 -13.14 -1.33 0.80
C LYS A 81 -11.95 -2.01 1.47
N PHE A 82 -10.84 -1.30 1.67
CA PHE A 82 -9.68 -1.83 2.37
C PHE A 82 -10.01 -2.09 3.85
N LEU A 83 -10.65 -1.14 4.52
CA LEU A 83 -11.06 -1.26 5.91
C LEU A 83 -12.02 -2.44 6.11
N ASN A 84 -13.09 -2.50 5.32
CA ASN A 84 -14.09 -3.58 5.41
C ASN A 84 -13.49 -4.96 5.17
N LYS A 85 -12.47 -5.08 4.31
CA LYS A 85 -11.88 -6.36 3.93
C LYS A 85 -10.75 -6.82 4.84
N PHE A 86 -9.90 -5.90 5.28
CA PHE A 86 -8.63 -6.25 5.95
C PHE A 86 -8.52 -5.70 7.37
N VAL A 87 -9.28 -4.69 7.75
CA VAL A 87 -9.15 -4.06 9.06
C VAL A 87 -10.32 -4.47 9.96
N LEU A 88 -11.55 -4.18 9.56
CA LEU A 88 -12.74 -4.46 10.37
C LEU A 88 -12.94 -5.93 10.74
N PRO A 89 -12.62 -6.93 9.90
CA PRO A 89 -12.81 -8.33 10.28
C PRO A 89 -11.82 -8.83 11.35
N PHE A 90 -10.62 -8.25 11.43
CA PHE A 90 -9.51 -8.80 12.23
C PHE A 90 -9.09 -7.85 13.35
N LYS A 91 -9.14 -8.31 14.61
CA LYS A 91 -8.86 -7.47 15.79
C LYS A 91 -7.44 -6.91 15.79
N GLU A 92 -6.49 -7.72 15.34
CA GLU A 92 -5.07 -7.41 15.21
C GLU A 92 -4.85 -6.28 14.20
N ALA A 93 -5.52 -6.36 13.06
CA ALA A 93 -5.45 -5.32 12.04
C ALA A 93 -6.11 -4.02 12.51
N ARG A 94 -7.23 -4.07 13.26
CA ARG A 94 -7.84 -2.87 13.86
C ARG A 94 -6.88 -2.17 14.81
N GLN A 95 -6.24 -2.92 15.71
CA GLN A 95 -5.29 -2.38 16.67
C GLN A 95 -4.07 -1.77 15.99
N PHE A 96 -3.58 -2.41 14.92
CA PHE A 96 -2.44 -1.91 14.18
C PHE A 96 -2.80 -0.67 13.35
N TYR A 97 -3.90 -0.71 12.61
CA TYR A 97 -4.32 0.38 11.72
C TYR A 97 -4.67 1.65 12.51
N ALA A 98 -5.35 1.51 13.65
CA ALA A 98 -5.68 2.64 14.54
C ALA A 98 -4.45 3.35 15.10
N LYS A 99 -3.32 2.65 15.26
CA LYS A 99 -2.04 3.25 15.71
C LYS A 99 -1.29 3.97 14.59
N GLN A 100 -1.49 3.55 13.33
CA GLN A 100 -0.76 4.07 12.18
C GLN A 100 -1.42 5.31 11.57
N ILE A 101 -2.75 5.35 11.57
CA ILE A 101 -3.54 6.43 11.04
C ILE A 101 -4.66 6.64 12.05
N GLY A 102 -4.62 7.75 12.82
CA GLY A 102 -5.80 8.20 13.55
C GLY A 102 -6.97 8.16 12.58
N ILE A 103 -7.98 7.35 12.88
CA ILE A 103 -9.06 6.96 11.95
C ILE A 103 -9.50 8.21 11.18
N PRO A 104 -9.35 8.26 9.83
CA PRO A 104 -10.01 9.32 9.10
C PRO A 104 -11.50 8.96 9.17
N ALA A 105 -12.23 9.71 10.01
CA ALA A 105 -13.67 9.86 9.84
C ALA A 105 -13.90 10.16 8.35
N GLY A 106 -14.79 9.39 7.74
CA GLY A 106 -14.90 9.28 6.28
C GLY A 106 -14.81 10.63 5.56
N CYS A 107 -14.12 10.62 4.43
CA CYS A 107 -14.48 11.52 3.34
C CYS A 107 -15.72 10.97 2.65
#